data_AF-A0AAC9IYX3-F1
#
_entry.id   AF-A0AAC9IYX3-F1
#
_cell.length_a   1.000
_cell.length_b   1.000
_cell.length_c   1.000
_cell.angle_alpha   90.00
_cell.angle_beta   90.00
_cell.angle_gamma   90.00
#
_symmetry.space_group_name_H-M   'P 1'
#
loop_
_entity.id
_entity.type
_entity.pdbx_description
1 polymer ?
#
loop_
_entity_poly.entity_id
_entity_poly.type
_entity_poly.pdbx_seq_one_letter_code
_entity_poly.pdbx_strand_id
1 'polypeptide(L)'
;MKKILLLTAISSSLLVGCYSTELSMSMGNMRLINSSAAPQDVMNYATNVCKNDFYQGASFISKAGKEYRFKCVQAEENEVLIPIPGTVIEPEATAQAK
;
A
#
# COMPACT_ATOMS: atom_id res chain seq x y z
N MET A 1 -46.24 35.64 -18.21
CA MET A 1 -45.57 35.30 -16.95
C MET A 1 -44.68 34.06 -17.17
N LYS A 2 -43.35 34.21 -17.17
CA LYS A 2 -42.39 33.15 -17.49
C LYS A 2 -41.96 32.46 -16.18
N LYS A 3 -42.36 31.21 -15.97
CA LYS A 3 -41.93 30.41 -14.80
C LYS A 3 -40.56 29.82 -15.11
N ILE A 4 -39.52 30.34 -14.47
CA ILE A 4 -38.16 29.79 -14.54
C ILE A 4 -38.11 28.63 -13.55
N LEU A 5 -38.16 27.41 -14.08
CA LEU A 5 -37.97 26.20 -13.30
C LEU A 5 -36.45 26.02 -13.12
N LEU A 6 -35.90 26.47 -12.00
CA LEU A 6 -34.51 26.21 -11.63
C LEU A 6 -34.35 24.69 -11.41
N LEU A 7 -33.68 24.01 -12.33
CA LEU A 7 -33.13 22.67 -12.10
C LEU A 7 -32.03 22.77 -11.04
N THR A 8 -32.33 22.39 -9.81
CA THR A 8 -31.32 22.11 -8.80
C THR A 8 -30.63 20.80 -9.16
N ALA A 9 -29.58 20.89 -9.97
CA ALA A 9 -28.60 19.83 -10.13
C ALA A 9 -27.94 19.60 -8.76
N ILE A 10 -28.39 18.57 -8.05
CA ILE A 10 -27.75 18.08 -6.84
C ILE A 10 -26.44 17.45 -7.30
N SER A 11 -25.41 18.29 -7.43
CA SER A 11 -24.05 17.84 -7.67
C SER A 11 -23.57 17.22 -6.37
N SER A 12 -23.86 15.92 -6.19
CA SER A 12 -23.23 15.10 -5.16
C SER A 12 -21.76 14.92 -5.56
N SER A 13 -20.96 15.95 -5.29
CA SER A 13 -19.51 15.84 -5.29
C SER A 13 -19.14 14.81 -4.24
N LEU A 14 -18.90 13.57 -4.68
CA LEU A 14 -18.26 12.55 -3.87
C LEU A 14 -16.89 13.13 -3.52
N LEU A 15 -16.75 13.63 -2.29
CA LEU A 15 -15.47 14.04 -1.71
C LEU A 15 -14.62 12.78 -1.61
N VAL A 16 -13.91 12.44 -2.69
CA VAL A 16 -12.91 11.38 -2.66
C VAL A 16 -11.82 11.88 -1.71
N GLY A 17 -11.74 11.31 -0.52
CA GLY A 17 -10.71 11.67 0.45
C GLY A 17 -9.34 11.41 -0.15
N CYS A 18 -8.46 12.41 -0.13
CA CYS A 18 -7.08 12.23 -0.55
C CYS A 18 -6.35 11.36 0.47
N TYR A 19 -6.07 10.11 0.12
CA TYR A 19 -5.15 9.26 0.86
C TYR A 19 -3.72 9.56 0.41
N SER A 20 -2.78 9.57 1.35
CA SER A 20 -1.36 9.72 1.05
C SER A 20 -0.61 8.52 1.59
N THR A 21 0.39 8.06 0.84
CA THR A 21 1.34 7.02 1.22
C THR A 21 2.73 7.50 0.82
N GLU A 22 3.64 7.60 1.78
CA GLU A 22 5.00 8.06 1.55
C GLU A 22 6.01 7.15 2.26
N LEU A 23 7.16 6.94 1.62
CA LEU A 23 8.31 6.34 2.28
C LEU A 23 8.97 7.39 3.17
N SER A 24 8.83 7.24 4.48
CA SER A 24 9.36 8.18 5.47
C SER A 24 10.84 7.95 5.77
N MET A 25 11.27 6.68 5.93
CA MET A 25 12.68 6.34 6.18
C MET A 25 13.07 5.00 5.56
N SER A 26 14.34 4.88 5.16
CA SER A 26 14.96 3.65 4.64
C SER A 26 16.28 3.39 5.38
N MET A 27 16.39 2.28 6.10
CA MET A 27 17.62 1.91 6.84
C MET A 27 17.97 0.45 6.56
N GLY A 28 18.97 0.21 5.71
CA GLY A 28 19.32 -1.15 5.27
C GLY A 28 18.13 -1.81 4.57
N ASN A 29 17.66 -2.94 5.12
CA ASN A 29 16.46 -3.62 4.68
C ASN A 29 15.16 -3.13 5.36
N MET A 30 15.22 -2.15 6.25
CA MET A 30 14.03 -1.62 6.92
C MET A 30 13.40 -0.48 6.12
N ARG A 31 12.06 -0.42 6.10
CA ARG A 31 11.27 0.67 5.52
C ARG A 31 10.25 1.17 6.55
N LEU A 32 10.21 2.49 6.72
CA LEU A 32 9.16 3.18 7.47
C LEU A 32 8.27 3.90 6.47
N ILE A 33 6.99 3.53 6.41
CA ILE A 33 6.00 4.09 5.49
C ILE A 33 4.95 4.83 6.31
N ASN A 34 4.72 6.10 6.00
CA ASN A 34 3.66 6.88 6.60
C ASN A 34 2.46 6.89 5.64
N SER A 35 1.31 6.41 6.08
CA SER A 35 0.13 6.32 5.21
C SER A 35 -1.20 6.42 5.94
N SER A 36 -2.16 7.06 5.28
CA SER A 36 -3.59 7.02 5.64
C SER A 36 -4.42 6.09 4.75
N ALA A 37 -3.81 5.45 3.74
CA ALA A 37 -4.49 4.58 2.80
C ALA A 37 -5.00 3.28 3.45
N ALA A 38 -5.77 2.50 2.71
CA ALA A 38 -6.23 1.20 3.17
C ALA A 38 -5.01 0.26 3.40
N PRO A 39 -5.07 -0.65 4.40
CA PRO A 39 -3.96 -1.55 4.71
C PRO A 39 -3.42 -2.34 3.51
N GLN A 40 -4.31 -2.77 2.61
CA GLN A 40 -3.91 -3.50 1.40
C GLN A 40 -3.08 -2.62 0.45
N ASP A 41 -3.44 -1.34 0.27
CA ASP A 41 -2.69 -0.41 -0.57
C ASP A 41 -1.31 -0.14 0.02
N VAL A 42 -1.21 -0.04 1.36
CA VAL A 42 0.07 0.10 2.06
C VAL A 42 0.92 -1.17 1.89
N MET A 43 0.32 -2.35 1.99
CA MET A 43 1.02 -3.63 1.77
C MET A 43 1.57 -3.73 0.35
N ASN A 44 0.76 -3.37 -0.65
CA ASN A 44 1.15 -3.37 -2.05
C ASN A 44 2.27 -2.36 -2.31
N TYR A 45 2.13 -1.14 -1.79
CA TYR A 45 3.17 -0.11 -1.88
C TYR A 45 4.48 -0.56 -1.23
N ALA A 46 4.44 -1.10 -0.02
CA ALA A 46 5.62 -1.60 0.68
C ALA A 46 6.31 -2.72 -0.10
N THR A 47 5.53 -3.65 -0.63
CA THR A 47 6.02 -4.75 -1.47
C THR A 47 6.73 -4.20 -2.70
N ASN A 48 6.12 -3.24 -3.41
CA ASN A 48 6.71 -2.62 -4.59
C ASN A 48 7.99 -1.84 -4.27
N VAL A 49 8.05 -1.15 -3.12
CA VAL A 49 9.25 -0.43 -2.67
C VAL A 49 10.38 -1.38 -2.30
N CYS A 50 10.05 -2.54 -1.72
CA CYS A 50 11.06 -3.53 -1.35
C CYS A 50 11.52 -4.36 -2.56
N LYS A 51 10.64 -4.69 -3.50
CA LYS A 51 10.96 -5.54 -4.65
C LYS A 51 12.06 -4.93 -5.51
N ASN A 52 13.15 -5.68 -5.64
CA ASN A 52 14.26 -5.41 -6.56
C ASN A 52 15.03 -6.72 -6.78
N ASP A 53 16.20 -6.65 -7.42
CA ASP A 53 17.03 -7.82 -7.71
C ASP A 53 17.50 -8.62 -6.48
N PHE A 54 17.42 -8.03 -5.27
CA PHE A 54 17.90 -8.64 -4.01
C PHE A 54 16.76 -9.05 -3.05
N TYR A 55 15.63 -8.34 -3.08
CA TYR A 55 14.52 -8.54 -2.14
C TYR A 55 13.26 -9.04 -2.84
N GLN A 56 12.66 -10.11 -2.31
CA GLN A 56 11.41 -10.71 -2.82
C GLN A 56 10.16 -9.87 -2.49
N GLY A 57 10.21 -9.05 -1.44
CA GLY A 57 9.07 -8.27 -1.00
C GLY A 57 9.23 -7.69 0.40
N ALA A 58 8.13 -7.15 0.92
CA ALA A 58 8.08 -6.54 2.25
C ALA A 58 7.40 -7.48 3.25
N SER A 59 7.96 -7.59 4.45
CA SER A 59 7.39 -8.28 5.61
C SER A 59 7.02 -7.24 6.68
N PHE A 60 5.77 -7.26 7.11
CA PHE A 60 5.22 -6.34 8.10
C PHE A 60 5.78 -6.65 9.49
N ILE A 61 6.18 -5.59 10.22
CA ILE A 61 6.68 -5.69 11.59
C ILE A 61 5.67 -5.12 12.57
N SER A 62 5.27 -3.86 12.38
CA SER A 62 4.39 -3.16 13.31
C SER A 62 3.81 -1.88 12.72
N LYS A 63 2.78 -1.36 13.41
CA LYS A 63 2.12 -0.09 13.07
C LYS A 63 1.95 0.77 14.30
N ALA A 64 2.25 2.07 14.19
CA ALA A 64 2.00 3.08 15.22
C ALA A 64 1.36 4.32 14.59
N GLY A 65 0.09 4.59 14.89
CA GLY A 65 -0.64 5.68 14.22
C GLY A 65 -0.72 5.44 12.70
N LYS A 66 -0.12 6.33 11.90
CA LYS A 66 -0.01 6.21 10.43
C LYS A 66 1.31 5.60 9.96
N GLU A 67 2.23 5.32 10.87
CA GLU A 67 3.53 4.75 10.54
C GLU A 67 3.45 3.22 10.50
N TYR A 68 3.92 2.64 9.40
CA TYR A 68 4.06 1.21 9.19
C TYR A 68 5.54 0.86 9.04
N ARG A 69 5.98 -0.18 9.75
CA ARG A 69 7.35 -0.68 9.70
C ARG A 69 7.39 -1.99 8.95
N PHE A 70 8.29 -2.07 7.99
CA PHE A 70 8.52 -3.25 7.16
C PHE A 70 10.01 -3.62 7.13
N LYS A 71 10.27 -4.91 6.95
CA LYS A 71 11.56 -5.47 6.54
C LYS A 71 11.44 -5.93 5.08
N CYS A 72 12.30 -5.45 4.20
CA CYS A 72 12.51 -6.03 2.88
C CYS A 72 13.25 -7.35 3.07
N VAL A 73 12.67 -8.43 2.58
CA VAL A 73 13.18 -9.78 2.80
C VAL A 73 13.87 -10.27 1.55
N GLN A 74 15.07 -10.85 1.69
CA GLN A 74 15.80 -11.43 0.57
C GLN A 74 15.25 -12.81 0.21
N ALA A 75 15.29 -13.17 -1.07
CA ALA A 75 14.84 -14.49 -1.51
C ALA A 75 15.67 -15.65 -0.89
N GLU A 76 16.96 -15.37 -0.61
CA GLU A 76 17.93 -16.34 -0.12
C GLU A 76 17.82 -16.60 1.40
N GLU A 77 17.18 -15.69 2.15
CA GLU A 77 17.12 -15.72 3.62
C GLU A 77 16.12 -16.75 4.18
N ASN A 78 15.37 -17.47 3.35
CA ASN A 78 14.28 -18.39 3.75
C ASN A 78 13.27 -17.76 4.74
N GLU A 79 13.20 -16.43 4.76
CA GLU A 79 12.32 -15.68 5.64
C GLU A 79 10.94 -15.54 4.99
N VAL A 80 9.90 -15.78 5.79
CA VAL A 80 8.51 -15.71 5.34
C VAL A 80 8.05 -14.25 5.32
N LEU A 81 7.43 -13.83 4.23
CA LEU A 81 6.77 -12.52 4.15
C LEU A 81 5.51 -12.51 5.02
N ILE A 82 5.45 -11.61 5.99
CA ILE A 82 4.30 -11.45 6.88
C ILE A 82 3.44 -10.29 6.35
N PRO A 83 2.16 -10.49 6.02
CA PRO A 83 1.27 -9.41 5.60
C PRO A 83 0.89 -8.50 6.77
N ILE A 84 0.39 -7.30 6.46
CA ILE A 84 -0.40 -6.53 7.44
C ILE A 84 -1.64 -7.39 7.81
N PRO A 85 -2.06 -7.46 9.09
CA PRO A 85 -3.26 -8.19 9.47
C PRO A 85 -4.48 -7.82 8.62
N GLY A 86 -5.13 -8.84 8.03
CA GLY A 86 -6.30 -8.66 7.15
C GLY A 86 -5.98 -8.34 5.69
N THR A 87 -4.69 -8.31 5.31
CA THR A 87 -4.24 -8.14 3.92
C THR A 87 -3.67 -9.45 3.37
N VAL A 88 -3.56 -9.50 2.05
CA VAL A 88 -2.89 -10.59 1.33
C VAL A 88 -1.63 -10.06 0.66
N ILE A 89 -0.60 -10.91 0.57
CA ILE A 89 0.51 -10.69 -0.35
C ILE A 89 0.17 -11.50 -1.59
N GLU A 90 -0.11 -10.82 -2.69
CA GLU A 90 -0.31 -11.51 -3.95
C GLU A 90 0.98 -12.30 -4.28
N PRO A 91 0.88 -13.64 -4.44
CA PRO A 91 2.00 -14.40 -4.95
C PRO A 91 2.36 -13.81 -6.30
N GLU A 92 3.65 -13.59 -6.56
CA GLU A 92 4.04 -13.36 -7.94
C GLU A 92 3.56 -14.55 -8.76
N ALA A 93 2.78 -14.27 -9.80
CA ALA A 93 2.59 -15.24 -10.86
C ALA A 93 4.00 -15.54 -11.38
N THR A 94 4.63 -16.60 -10.86
CA THR A 94 5.79 -17.20 -11.48
C THR A 94 5.42 -17.35 -12.93
N ALA A 95 6.04 -16.55 -13.80
CA ALA A 95 6.05 -16.83 -15.21
C ALA A 95 6.62 -18.24 -15.31
N GLN A 96 5.73 -19.22 -15.43
CA GLN A 96 6.07 -20.60 -15.69
C GLN A 96 6.86 -20.57 -16.98
N ALA A 97 8.18 -20.68 -16.85
CA ALA A 97 9.02 -21.07 -17.94
C ALA A 97 8.48 -22.40 -18.45
N LYS A 98 7.89 -22.36 -19.64
CA LYS A 98 7.62 -23.54 -20.44
C LYS A 98 8.66 -23.60 -21.55
#